data_AF-A0A969BL01-F1
#
_entry.id   AF-A0A969BL01-F1
#
_cell.length_a   1.000
_cell.length_b   1.000
_cell.length_c   1.000
_cell.angle_alpha   90.00
_cell.angle_beta   90.00
_cell.angle_gamma   90.00
#
_symmetry.space_group_name_H-M   'P 1'
#
loop_
_entity.id
_entity.type
_entity.pdbx_description
1 polymer ?
#
loop_
_entity_poly.entity_id
_entity_poly.type
_entity_poly.pdbx_seq_one_letter_code
_entity_poly.pdbx_strand_id
1 'polypeptide(L)' 'MIEPQYLPPAPYFAAALWYGTLILEKHEHYRKQTLRNRALINTAHGTERLVVPVKSGKVPMGE' A
#
# COMPACT_ATOMS: atom_id res chain seq x y z
N MET A 1 3.28 -7.78 -13.93
CA MET A 1 3.40 -6.51 -13.20
C MET A 1 2.32 -6.51 -12.14
N ILE A 2 2.65 -6.19 -10.90
CA ILE A 2 1.72 -6.20 -9.76
C ILE A 2 1.77 -4.86 -9.03
N GLU A 3 0.67 -4.50 -8.40
CA GLU A 3 0.60 -3.29 -7.60
C GLU A 3 1.36 -3.43 -6.26
N PRO A 4 1.95 -2.35 -5.74
CA PRO A 4 2.57 -2.35 -4.41
C PRO A 4 1.51 -2.51 -3.31
N GLN A 5 1.81 -3.37 -2.33
CA GLN A 5 0.92 -3.66 -1.20
C GLN A 5 1.64 -3.28 0.11
N TYR A 6 1.00 -2.51 0.99
CA TYR A 6 1.62 -2.04 2.24
C TYR A 6 1.82 -3.15 3.29
N LEU A 7 0.91 -4.11 3.33
CA LEU A 7 0.97 -5.28 4.22
C LEU A 7 0.30 -6.48 3.52
N PRO A 8 0.98 -7.09 2.53
CA PRO A 8 0.40 -8.17 1.75
C PRO A 8 0.14 -9.41 2.63
N PRO A 9 -0.92 -10.18 2.36
CA PRO A 9 -1.18 -11.42 3.09
C PRO A 9 -0.19 -12.52 2.65
N ALA A 10 -0.05 -13.59 3.45
CA ALA A 10 0.86 -14.71 3.14
C ALA A 10 0.72 -15.28 1.71
N PRO A 11 -0.49 -15.42 1.11
CA PRO A 11 -0.63 -15.90 -0.27
C PRO A 11 0.04 -15.02 -1.33
N TYR A 12 0.18 -13.71 -1.09
CA TYR A 12 0.91 -12.81 -1.99
C TYR A 12 2.38 -13.23 -2.08
N PHE A 13 3.02 -13.48 -0.93
CA PHE A 13 4.41 -13.94 -0.87
C PHE A 13 4.56 -15.35 -1.41
N ALA A 14 3.62 -16.24 -1.09
CA ALA A 14 3.61 -17.60 -1.64
C ALA A 14 3.59 -17.59 -3.17
N ALA A 15 2.76 -16.75 -3.78
CA ALA A 15 2.73 -16.56 -5.23
C ALA A 15 4.02 -15.93 -5.77
N ALA A 16 4.54 -14.92 -5.09
CA ALA A 16 5.76 -14.20 -5.48
C ALA A 16 7.00 -15.11 -5.54
N LEU A 17 7.11 -16.09 -4.64
CA LEU A 17 8.23 -17.05 -4.58
C LEU A 17 8.35 -17.94 -5.83
N TRP A 18 7.27 -18.12 -6.61
CA TRP A 18 7.30 -18.91 -7.83
C TRP A 18 7.98 -18.20 -9.01
N TYR A 19 8.28 -16.90 -8.89
CA TYR A 19 8.82 -16.09 -9.96
C TYR A 19 10.22 -15.59 -9.63
N GLY A 20 11.17 -15.78 -10.55
CA GLY A 20 12.54 -15.26 -10.39
C GLY A 20 12.66 -13.75 -10.53
N THR A 21 11.61 -13.06 -10.96
CA THR A 21 11.57 -11.60 -11.08
C THR A 21 10.16 -11.08 -10.82
N LEU A 22 10.06 -10.04 -10.01
CA LEU A 22 8.82 -9.32 -9.72
C LEU A 22 8.92 -7.91 -10.27
N ILE A 23 7.93 -7.52 -11.07
CA ILE A 23 7.82 -6.17 -11.61
C ILE A 23 6.71 -5.46 -10.83
N LEU A 24 7.09 -4.47 -10.04
CA LEU A 24 6.16 -3.64 -9.28
C LEU A 24 5.74 -2.40 -10.07
N GLU A 25 4.48 -2.02 -9.96
CA GLU A 25 3.99 -0.76 -10.48
C GLU A 25 4.50 0.44 -9.67
N LYS A 26 5.28 1.30 -10.32
CA LYS A 26 5.87 2.48 -9.67
C LYS A 26 4.83 3.57 -9.37
N HIS A 27 3.82 3.72 -10.23
CA HIS A 27 2.86 4.82 -10.16
C HIS A 27 1.43 4.30 -10.13
N GLU A 28 1.01 3.76 -9.00
CA GLU A 28 -0.37 3.29 -8.88
C GLU A 28 -1.36 4.47 -8.82
N HIS A 29 -2.45 4.34 -9.56
CA HIS A 29 -3.47 5.37 -9.68
C HIS A 29 -4.62 5.17 -8.67
N TYR A 30 -4.47 5.71 -7.46
CA TYR A 30 -5.55 5.69 -6.47
C TYR A 30 -6.58 6.80 -6.71
N ARG A 31 -7.75 6.43 -7.25
CA ARG A 31 -8.88 7.37 -7.44
C ARG A 31 -9.63 7.68 -6.14
N LYS A 32 -9.60 6.76 -5.17
CA LYS A 32 -10.29 6.87 -3.87
C LYS A 32 -9.39 6.28 -2.78
N GLN A 33 -9.55 6.73 -1.53
CA GLN A 33 -8.99 6.03 -0.39
C GLN A 33 -9.78 4.75 -0.14
N THR A 34 -9.09 3.61 -0.10
CA THR A 34 -9.66 2.27 0.14
C THR A 34 -8.80 1.55 1.18
N LEU A 35 -9.11 0.31 1.55
CA LEU A 35 -8.23 -0.45 2.45
C LEU A 35 -6.89 -0.82 1.78
N ARG A 36 -6.81 -0.87 0.44
CA ARG A 36 -5.59 -1.23 -0.28
C ARG A 36 -4.45 -0.21 -0.10
N ASN A 37 -4.80 1.06 0.02
CA ASN A 37 -3.83 2.15 0.22
C ASN A 37 -3.73 2.60 1.68
N ARG A 38 -4.04 1.68 2.60
CA ARG A 38 -3.97 1.89 4.03
C ARG A 38 -3.32 0.69 4.71
N ALA A 39 -2.53 0.94 5.74
CA ALA A 39 -2.00 -0.11 6.60
C ALA A 39 -2.00 0.34 8.05
N LEU A 40 -2.12 -0.63 8.96
CA LEU A 40 -1.87 -0.40 10.37
C LEU A 40 -0.39 -0.64 10.65
N ILE A 41 0.25 0.33 11.27
CA ILE A 41 1.64 0.23 11.71
C ILE A 41 1.66 0.37 13.23
N ASN A 42 2.57 -0.37 13.87
CA ASN A 42 2.76 -0.27 15.31
C ASN A 42 3.87 0.75 15.60
N THR A 43 3.57 1.79 16.35
CA THR A 43 4.51 2.83 16.76
C THR A 43 4.75 2.77 18.26
N ALA A 44 5.70 3.56 18.77
CA ALA A 44 5.93 3.66 20.21
C ALA A 44 4.72 4.21 20.99
N HIS A 45 3.79 4.88 20.29
CA HIS A 45 2.58 5.48 20.86
C HIS A 45 1.31 4.65 20.58
N GLY A 46 1.46 3.44 20.03
CA GLY A 46 0.37 2.53 19.71
C GLY A 46 0.18 2.33 18.21
N THR A 47 -0.97 1.77 17.83
CA THR A 47 -1.26 1.45 16.43
C THR A 47 -1.75 2.69 15.68
N GLU A 48 -1.07 3.03 14.59
CA GLU A 48 -1.41 4.14 13.70
C GLU A 48 -1.83 3.66 12.31
N ARG A 49 -2.61 4.50 11.60
CA ARG A 49 -3.00 4.25 10.21
C ARG A 49 -2.09 5.00 9.25
N LEU A 50 -1.29 4.27 8.50
CA LEU A 50 -0.61 4.79 7.32
C LEU A 50 -1.61 4.86 6.16
N VAL A 51 -1.66 6.00 5.45
CA VAL A 51 -2.59 6.26 4.35
C VAL A 51 -1.84 6.95 3.22
N VAL A 52 -2.06 6.51 1.98
CA VAL A 52 -1.59 7.25 0.80
C VAL A 52 -2.54 8.41 0.50
N PRO A 53 -2.06 9.67 0.48
CA PRO A 53 -2.87 10.79 0.05
C PRO A 53 -3.32 10.61 -1.41
N VAL A 54 -4.57 10.94 -1.72
CA VAL A 54 -5.10 10.88 -3.09
C VAL A 54 -5.33 12.31 -3.57
N LYS A 55 -4.96 12.61 -4.82
CA LYS A 55 -4.92 13.98 -5.38
C LYS A 55 -6.23 14.79 -5.25
N SER A 56 -7.37 14.12 -5.10
CA SER A 56 -8.69 14.76 -4.98
C SER A 56 -9.43 14.40 -3.68
N GLY A 57 -8.75 13.75 -2.71
CA GLY A 57 -9.33 13.32 -1.45
C GLY A 57 -9.17 14.37 -0.35
N LYS A 58 -10.05 14.32 0.66
CA LYS A 58 -10.07 15.25 1.80
C LYS A 58 -8.82 15.26 2.70
N VAL A 59 -7.78 14.49 2.39
CA VAL A 59 -6.53 14.48 3.16
C VAL A 59 -5.53 15.36 2.40
N PRO A 60 -5.08 16.48 2.99
CA PRO A 60 -4.14 17.37 2.32
C PRO A 60 -2.86 16.59 1.99
N MET A 61 -2.37 16.76 0.78
CA MET A 61 -1.00 16.40 0.45
C MET A 61 -0.13 17.21 1.41
N GLY A 62 0.67 16.55 2.26
CA GLY A 62 1.66 17.27 3.06
C GLY A 62 2.55 18.10 2.13
N GLU A 63 2.77 19.35 2.52
CA GLU A 63 3.73 20.26 1.86
C GLU A 63 5.14 19.67 1.86
#